data_AF-A0A963S0U6-F1
#
_entry.id   AF-A0A963S0U6-F1
#
_cell.length_a   1.000
_cell.length_b   1.000
_cell.length_c   1.000
_cell.angle_alpha   90.00
_cell.angle_beta   90.00
_cell.angle_gamma   90.00
#
_symmetry.space_group_name_H-M   'P 1'
#
loop_
_entity.id
_entity.type
_entity.pdbx_description
1 polymer ?
#
loop_
_entity_poly.entity_id
_entity_poly.type
_entity_poly.pdbx_seq_one_letter_code
_entity_poly.pdbx_strand_id
1 'polypeptide(L)'
;MLGKIVPVEEVKARWAYAETRSSRFGADYDPVLPARLVESARNGVPFDQIAPEDRPLLAEALPQARVRRFVEQVHFFGADHFECVHWSASELLNCLTLPIFGLVPIFRFLAMPHRTDADGNVREDDPRHVAVSLPFDRDFVVEEPVIVVRDQGHEMLLEGYLRSILWLRNTSQPLPVWLPVTQAVPSA
;
A
#
# COMPACT_ATOMS: atom_id res chain seq x y z
N MET A 1 -12.25 -9.08 7.90
CA MET A 1 -10.99 -8.35 8.15
C MET A 1 -11.24 -7.06 8.94
N LEU A 2 -12.33 -6.33 8.67
CA LEU A 2 -12.73 -5.14 9.44
C LEU A 2 -12.65 -5.34 10.97
N GLY A 3 -12.12 -4.35 11.68
CA GLY A 3 -11.90 -4.35 13.13
C GLY A 3 -10.75 -5.23 13.62
N LYS A 4 -10.07 -5.97 12.72
CA LYS A 4 -8.87 -6.72 13.07
C LYS A 4 -7.74 -5.74 13.39
N ILE A 5 -7.10 -5.93 14.54
CA ILE A 5 -5.87 -5.22 14.92
C ILE A 5 -4.69 -6.17 14.71
N VAL A 6 -3.65 -5.69 14.05
CA VAL A 6 -2.43 -6.45 13.73
C VAL A 6 -1.19 -5.67 14.13
N PRO A 7 -0.08 -6.34 14.48
CA PRO A 7 1.19 -5.65 14.69
C PRO A 7 1.70 -5.08 13.36
N VAL A 8 2.48 -4.00 13.46
CA VAL A 8 3.18 -3.36 12.33
C VAL A 8 4.01 -4.33 11.50
N GLU A 9 4.58 -5.38 12.10
CA GLU A 9 5.33 -6.40 11.34
C GLU A 9 4.42 -7.22 10.40
N GLU A 10 3.15 -7.46 10.75
CA GLU A 10 2.18 -8.05 9.80
C GLU A 10 1.85 -7.08 8.67
N VAL A 11 1.75 -5.77 8.95
CA VAL A 11 1.52 -4.75 7.91
C VAL A 11 2.71 -4.66 6.96
N LYS A 12 3.94 -4.70 7.47
CA LYS A 12 5.15 -4.76 6.63
C LYS A 12 5.18 -6.02 5.78
N ALA A 13 4.81 -7.18 6.34
CA ALA A 13 4.70 -8.41 5.57
C ALA A 13 3.67 -8.29 4.44
N ARG A 14 2.49 -7.72 4.71
CA ARG A 14 1.46 -7.44 3.68
C ARG A 14 1.96 -6.46 2.62
N TRP A 15 2.69 -5.44 3.03
CA TRP A 15 3.29 -4.47 2.11
C TRP A 15 4.28 -5.16 1.16
N ALA A 16 5.25 -5.92 1.69
CA ALA A 16 6.21 -6.68 0.88
C ALA A 16 5.50 -7.65 -0.07
N TYR A 17 4.50 -8.37 0.42
CA TYR A 17 3.72 -9.31 -0.37
C TYR A 17 2.98 -8.63 -1.54
N ALA A 18 2.34 -7.48 -1.28
CA ALA A 18 1.68 -6.69 -2.32
C ALA A 18 2.68 -6.18 -3.36
N GLU A 19 3.87 -5.73 -2.95
CA GLU A 19 4.90 -5.25 -3.87
C GLU A 19 5.56 -6.35 -4.68
N THR A 20 5.57 -7.59 -4.20
CA THR A 20 6.07 -8.75 -4.96
C THR A 20 5.26 -8.97 -6.26
N ARG A 21 3.99 -8.54 -6.29
CA ARG A 21 3.12 -8.57 -7.49
C ARG A 21 3.31 -7.35 -8.42
N SER A 22 4.00 -6.32 -7.95
CA SER A 22 4.14 -5.06 -8.68
C SER A 22 5.17 -5.18 -9.80
N SER A 23 4.84 -4.65 -10.98
CA SER A 23 5.84 -4.49 -12.06
C SER A 23 6.99 -3.56 -11.65
N ARG A 24 6.75 -2.64 -10.71
CA ARG A 24 7.72 -1.63 -10.28
C ARG A 24 8.76 -2.15 -9.30
N PHE A 25 8.36 -3.05 -8.41
CA PHE A 25 9.18 -3.47 -7.26
C PHE A 25 9.34 -4.98 -7.16
N GLY A 26 8.55 -5.78 -7.89
CA GLY A 26 8.55 -7.23 -7.74
C GLY A 26 9.92 -7.87 -7.95
N ALA A 27 10.69 -7.37 -8.92
CA ALA A 27 12.04 -7.86 -9.20
C ALA A 27 13.03 -7.64 -8.03
N ASP A 28 12.80 -6.63 -7.18
CA ASP A 28 13.65 -6.36 -6.01
C ASP A 28 13.44 -7.41 -4.90
N TYR A 29 12.32 -8.14 -4.93
CA TYR A 29 11.99 -9.18 -3.95
C TYR A 29 12.48 -10.58 -4.36
N ASP A 30 12.67 -10.84 -5.65
CA ASP A 30 13.15 -12.13 -6.18
C ASP A 30 14.44 -12.67 -5.51
N PRO A 31 15.48 -11.85 -5.25
CA PRO A 31 16.72 -12.35 -4.64
C PRO A 31 16.65 -12.49 -3.11
N VAL A 32 15.66 -11.89 -2.45
CA VAL A 32 15.60 -11.79 -0.97
C VAL A 32 14.46 -12.61 -0.36
N LEU A 33 13.51 -13.08 -1.18
CA LEU A 33 12.44 -13.97 -0.75
C LEU A 33 12.65 -15.40 -1.25
N PRO A 34 12.18 -16.41 -0.47
CA PRO A 34 12.04 -17.76 -0.97
C PRO A 34 11.17 -17.82 -2.23
N ALA A 35 11.58 -18.62 -3.22
CA ALA A 35 10.86 -18.78 -4.49
C ALA A 35 9.37 -19.10 -4.32
N ARG A 36 9.03 -19.95 -3.33
CA ARG A 36 7.63 -20.31 -3.01
C ARG A 36 6.74 -19.10 -2.68
N LEU A 37 7.29 -18.07 -2.02
CA LEU A 37 6.55 -16.87 -1.66
C LEU A 37 6.38 -15.95 -2.86
N VAL A 38 7.43 -15.81 -3.67
CA VAL A 38 7.38 -15.08 -4.93
C VAL A 38 6.33 -15.69 -5.87
N GLU A 39 6.35 -17.02 -6.02
CA GLU A 39 5.37 -17.76 -6.81
C GLU A 39 3.95 -17.61 -6.27
N SER A 40 3.76 -17.75 -4.95
CA SER A 40 2.44 -17.57 -4.31
C SER A 40 1.88 -16.17 -4.58
N ALA A 41 2.71 -15.13 -4.42
CA ALA A 41 2.31 -13.75 -4.69
C ALA A 41 1.93 -13.56 -6.17
N ARG A 42 2.77 -14.02 -7.10
CA ARG A 42 2.54 -13.90 -8.54
C ARG A 42 1.29 -14.66 -9.01
N ASN A 43 0.97 -15.77 -8.36
CA ASN A 43 -0.24 -16.54 -8.60
C ASN A 43 -1.50 -15.96 -7.94
N GLY A 44 -1.39 -14.82 -7.23
CA GLY A 44 -2.53 -14.14 -6.63
C GLY A 44 -3.09 -14.85 -5.40
N VAL A 45 -2.28 -15.66 -4.70
CA VAL A 45 -2.69 -16.26 -3.43
C VAL A 45 -3.01 -15.12 -2.42
N PRO A 46 -4.15 -15.14 -1.71
CA PRO A 46 -4.44 -14.13 -0.70
C PRO A 46 -3.43 -14.17 0.45
N PHE A 47 -3.07 -13.01 1.03
CA PHE A 47 -2.05 -12.96 2.09
C PHE A 47 -2.44 -13.83 3.31
N ASP A 48 -3.74 -13.87 3.63
CA ASP A 48 -4.23 -14.67 4.76
C ASP A 48 -4.02 -16.18 4.58
N GLN A 49 -3.78 -16.65 3.35
CA GLN A 49 -3.44 -18.04 3.03
C GLN A 49 -1.93 -18.31 3.07
N ILE A 50 -1.10 -17.28 3.25
CA ILE A 50 0.34 -17.46 3.48
C ILE A 50 0.57 -18.05 4.87
N ALA A 51 1.37 -19.11 4.89
CA ALA A 51 1.81 -19.82 6.08
C ALA A 51 2.32 -18.84 7.15
N PRO A 52 1.84 -18.90 8.41
CA PRO A 52 2.25 -17.97 9.46
C PRO A 52 3.77 -17.87 9.66
N GLU A 53 4.49 -18.99 9.51
CA GLU A 53 5.95 -19.09 9.60
C GLU A 53 6.70 -18.36 8.48
N ASP A 54 6.05 -18.12 7.34
CA ASP A 54 6.64 -17.43 6.19
C ASP A 54 6.41 -15.90 6.24
N ARG A 55 5.45 -15.42 7.05
CA ARG A 55 5.14 -13.99 7.15
C ARG A 55 6.31 -13.14 7.70
N PRO A 56 7.09 -13.59 8.70
CA PRO A 56 8.28 -12.86 9.13
C PRO A 56 9.29 -12.62 8.00
N LEU A 57 9.46 -13.59 7.09
CA LEU A 57 10.38 -13.46 5.95
C LEU A 57 10.00 -12.30 5.02
N LEU A 58 8.69 -12.06 4.84
CA LEU A 58 8.19 -10.92 4.07
C LEU A 58 8.54 -9.58 4.74
N ALA A 59 8.35 -9.48 6.05
CA ALA A 59 8.69 -8.27 6.80
C ALA A 59 10.21 -8.01 6.79
N GLU A 60 11.04 -9.05 6.87
CA GLU A 60 12.51 -8.98 6.81
C GLU A 60 13.05 -8.64 5.41
N ALA A 61 12.35 -9.04 4.35
CA ALA A 61 12.71 -8.71 2.97
C ALA A 61 12.42 -7.24 2.60
N LEU A 62 11.37 -6.65 3.18
CA LEU A 62 10.97 -5.27 2.91
C LEU A 62 12.12 -4.22 3.02
N PRO A 63 12.91 -4.15 4.10
CA PRO A 63 14.03 -3.21 4.19
C PRO A 63 15.22 -3.53 3.28
N GLN A 64 15.23 -4.70 2.63
CA GLN A 64 16.25 -5.08 1.64
C GLN A 64 15.84 -4.63 0.23
N ALA A 65 14.55 -4.75 -0.10
CA ALA A 65 13.98 -4.30 -1.38
C ALA A 65 13.72 -2.78 -1.42
N ARG A 66 13.57 -2.13 -0.27
CA ARG A 66 13.22 -0.71 -0.15
C ARG A 66 14.26 0.10 0.60
N VAL A 67 14.15 1.43 0.51
CA VAL A 67 14.98 2.35 1.29
C VAL A 67 14.77 2.04 2.78
N ARG A 68 15.75 1.36 3.38
CA ARG A 68 15.70 0.86 4.76
C ARG A 68 15.21 1.89 5.77
N ARG A 69 15.75 3.11 5.70
CA ARG A 69 15.36 4.22 6.58
C ARG A 69 13.86 4.54 6.51
N PHE A 70 13.26 4.45 5.33
CA PHE A 70 11.83 4.71 5.16
C PHE A 70 10.97 3.57 5.75
N VAL A 71 11.40 2.32 5.57
CA VAL A 71 10.73 1.15 6.15
C VAL A 71 10.80 1.17 7.68
N GLU A 72 11.96 1.50 8.25
CA GLU A 72 12.16 1.64 9.70
C GLU A 72 11.30 2.78 10.27
N GLN A 73 11.03 3.83 9.49
CA GLN A 73 10.17 4.94 9.88
C GLN A 73 8.69 4.61 9.96
N VAL A 74 8.21 3.49 9.41
CA VAL A 74 6.79 3.11 9.52
C VAL A 74 6.35 2.99 10.99
N HIS A 75 7.23 2.49 11.86
CA HIS A 75 7.02 2.49 13.31
C HIS A 75 6.82 3.91 13.87
N PHE A 76 7.62 4.86 13.39
CA PHE A 76 7.56 6.27 13.80
C PHE A 76 6.39 7.03 13.16
N PHE A 77 5.84 6.55 12.05
CA PHE A 77 4.62 7.07 11.42
C PHE A 77 3.33 6.48 12.03
N GLY A 78 3.39 6.11 13.31
CA GLY A 78 2.26 6.39 14.18
C GLY A 78 1.57 5.21 14.84
N ALA A 79 2.10 3.98 14.78
CA ALA A 79 1.65 2.92 15.70
C ALA A 79 2.49 1.63 15.64
N ASP A 80 2.61 0.95 16.78
CA ASP A 80 3.03 -0.46 16.86
C ASP A 80 1.98 -1.42 16.25
N HIS A 81 0.74 -0.94 16.09
CA HIS A 81 -0.42 -1.72 15.68
C HIS A 81 -1.30 -0.98 14.68
N PHE A 82 -1.93 -1.73 13.78
CA PHE A 82 -2.81 -1.20 12.76
C PHE A 82 -4.18 -1.87 12.87
N GLU A 83 -5.24 -1.09 12.70
CA GLU A 83 -6.61 -1.58 12.61
C GLU A 83 -7.06 -1.59 11.16
N CYS A 84 -7.73 -2.66 10.75
CA CYS A 84 -8.44 -2.69 9.47
C CYS A 84 -9.74 -1.92 9.61
N VAL A 85 -9.84 -0.75 8.97
CA VAL A 85 -11.04 0.09 8.95
C VAL A 85 -11.61 0.19 7.54
N HIS A 86 -12.80 0.78 7.42
CA HIS A 86 -13.36 1.16 6.13
C HIS A 86 -13.22 2.66 5.93
N TRP A 87 -12.76 3.04 4.75
CA TRP A 87 -12.75 4.42 4.29
C TRP A 87 -13.82 4.67 3.24
N SER A 88 -14.41 5.85 3.36
CA SER A 88 -15.18 6.53 2.33
C SER A 88 -14.26 7.11 1.26
N ALA A 89 -14.85 7.49 0.12
CA ALA A 89 -14.11 8.20 -0.93
C ALA A 89 -13.56 9.54 -0.43
N SER A 90 -14.29 10.21 0.46
CA SER A 90 -13.84 11.48 1.05
C SER A 90 -12.58 11.31 1.89
N GLU A 91 -12.49 10.27 2.70
CA GLU A 91 -11.28 9.99 3.50
C GLU A 91 -10.08 9.70 2.59
N LEU A 92 -10.25 8.82 1.61
CA LEU A 92 -9.19 8.53 0.64
C LEU A 92 -8.74 9.79 -0.12
N LEU A 93 -9.67 10.61 -0.61
CA LEU A 93 -9.35 11.79 -1.43
C LEU A 93 -8.57 12.85 -0.64
N ASN A 94 -8.79 12.95 0.68
CA ASN A 94 -8.09 13.88 1.58
C ASN A 94 -6.79 13.31 2.15
N CYS A 95 -6.56 12.00 2.03
CA CYS A 95 -5.29 11.37 2.40
C CYS A 95 -4.13 11.93 1.55
N LEU A 96 -2.95 12.10 2.16
CA LEU A 96 -1.76 12.59 1.49
C LEU A 96 -1.07 11.47 0.69
N THR A 97 -0.41 11.85 -0.40
CA THR A 97 0.52 10.99 -1.12
C THR A 97 1.92 11.01 -0.49
N LEU A 98 2.75 10.01 -0.79
CA LEU A 98 4.17 10.01 -0.46
C LEU A 98 4.91 11.21 -1.09
N PRO A 99 6.05 11.64 -0.51
CA PRO A 99 6.86 12.74 -1.05
C PRO A 99 7.29 12.58 -2.51
N ILE A 100 7.49 11.35 -2.98
CA ILE A 100 7.82 11.06 -4.39
C ILE A 100 6.70 11.47 -5.38
N PHE A 101 5.47 11.67 -4.87
CA PHE A 101 4.32 12.16 -5.60
C PHE A 101 3.99 13.63 -5.26
N GLY A 102 4.85 14.30 -4.51
CA GLY A 102 4.73 15.73 -4.19
C GLY A 102 4.07 16.05 -2.84
N LEU A 103 3.76 15.05 -2.02
CA LEU A 103 3.13 15.24 -0.70
C LEU A 103 1.85 16.09 -0.78
N VAL A 104 0.92 15.69 -1.66
CA VAL A 104 -0.35 16.38 -1.89
C VAL A 104 -1.52 15.46 -1.53
N PRO A 105 -2.73 15.99 -1.27
CA PRO A 105 -3.92 15.16 -1.18
C PRO A 105 -4.16 14.33 -2.44
N ILE A 106 -4.72 13.13 -2.30
CA ILE A 106 -4.98 12.20 -3.42
C ILE A 106 -5.81 12.88 -4.51
N PHE A 107 -6.84 13.68 -4.19
CA PHE A 107 -7.62 14.37 -5.22
C PHE A 107 -6.77 15.25 -6.14
N ARG A 108 -5.73 15.90 -5.59
CA ARG A 108 -4.81 16.74 -6.35
C ARG A 108 -3.84 15.88 -7.16
N PHE A 109 -3.33 14.81 -6.57
CA PHE A 109 -2.48 13.83 -7.26
C PHE A 109 -3.17 13.27 -8.52
N LEU A 110 -4.47 12.94 -8.44
CA LEU A 110 -5.26 12.46 -9.58
C LEU A 110 -5.35 13.47 -10.72
N ALA A 111 -5.32 14.77 -10.42
CA ALA A 111 -5.40 15.84 -11.41
C ALA A 111 -4.03 16.30 -11.94
N MET A 112 -2.92 15.87 -11.33
CA MET A 112 -1.57 16.22 -11.77
C MET A 112 -1.17 15.45 -13.03
N PRO A 113 -0.22 15.97 -13.85
CA PRO A 113 0.37 15.21 -14.95
C PRO A 113 0.97 13.88 -14.48
N HIS A 114 0.95 12.88 -15.35
CA HIS A 114 1.65 11.62 -15.12
C HIS A 114 3.16 11.87 -14.97
N ARG A 115 3.84 11.05 -14.14
CA ARG A 115 5.29 11.13 -14.01
C ARG A 115 5.94 10.72 -15.32
N THR A 116 7.00 11.43 -15.69
CA THR A 116 7.79 11.12 -16.88
C THR A 116 9.18 10.61 -16.52
N ASP A 117 9.80 9.87 -17.44
CA ASP A 117 11.22 9.53 -17.38
C ASP A 117 12.11 10.71 -17.85
N ALA A 118 13.41 10.47 -17.99
CA ALA A 118 14.38 11.48 -18.42
C ALA A 118 14.18 11.94 -19.86
N ASP A 119 13.56 11.10 -20.69
CA ASP A 119 13.28 11.37 -22.11
C ASP A 119 11.90 12.03 -22.31
N GLY A 120 11.14 12.22 -21.22
CA GLY A 120 9.82 12.83 -21.23
C GLY A 120 8.66 11.86 -21.51
N ASN A 121 8.94 10.55 -21.60
CA ASN A 121 7.88 9.55 -21.76
C ASN A 121 7.18 9.31 -20.43
N VAL A 122 5.87 9.05 -20.47
CA VAL A 122 5.12 8.67 -19.28
C VAL A 122 5.69 7.38 -18.71
N ARG A 123 5.99 7.37 -17.41
CA ARG A 123 6.50 6.17 -16.74
C ARG A 123 5.42 5.09 -16.70
N GLU A 124 5.78 3.89 -17.14
CA GLU A 124 4.91 2.71 -17.09
C GLU A 124 4.52 2.31 -15.66
N ASP A 125 5.29 2.76 -14.66
CA ASP A 125 5.08 2.49 -13.24
C ASP A 125 4.24 3.55 -12.51
N ASP A 126 3.74 4.58 -13.22
CA ASP A 126 2.82 5.56 -12.64
C ASP A 126 1.43 4.93 -12.44
N PRO A 127 0.91 4.87 -11.21
CA PRO A 127 -0.36 4.17 -10.94
C PRO A 127 -1.56 4.81 -11.65
N ARG A 128 -1.50 6.10 -12.01
CA ARG A 128 -2.56 6.77 -12.79
C ARG A 128 -2.51 6.33 -14.25
N HIS A 129 -1.31 6.20 -14.81
CA HIS A 129 -1.13 5.70 -16.16
C HIS A 129 -1.57 4.24 -16.28
N VAL A 130 -1.13 3.38 -15.34
CA VAL A 130 -1.55 1.97 -15.28
C VAL A 130 -3.06 1.86 -15.09
N ALA A 131 -3.69 2.70 -14.27
CA ALA A 131 -5.14 2.67 -14.14
C ALA A 131 -5.80 2.93 -15.49
N VAL A 132 -5.42 3.99 -16.22
CA VAL A 132 -6.03 4.36 -17.51
C VAL A 132 -5.91 3.26 -18.57
N SER A 133 -4.87 2.43 -18.54
CA SER A 133 -4.71 1.31 -19.48
C SER A 133 -5.57 0.09 -19.15
N LEU A 134 -6.14 0.01 -17.93
CA LEU A 134 -7.01 -1.09 -17.52
C LEU A 134 -8.48 -0.83 -17.90
N PRO A 135 -9.21 -1.86 -18.42
CA PRO A 135 -10.61 -1.74 -18.81
C PRO A 135 -11.52 -1.15 -17.71
N PHE A 136 -12.50 -0.34 -18.12
CA PHE A 136 -13.48 0.29 -17.23
C PHE A 136 -14.72 -0.57 -16.97
N ASP A 137 -14.93 -1.61 -17.78
CA ASP A 137 -16.11 -2.47 -17.77
C ASP A 137 -16.04 -3.61 -16.74
N ARG A 138 -14.91 -3.73 -16.03
CA ARG A 138 -14.72 -4.73 -14.97
C ARG A 138 -14.88 -4.10 -13.61
N ASP A 139 -15.77 -4.69 -12.81
CA ASP A 139 -15.83 -4.39 -11.38
C ASP A 139 -14.47 -4.75 -10.74
N PHE A 140 -13.84 -3.74 -10.15
CA PHE A 140 -12.60 -3.93 -9.41
C PHE A 140 -12.93 -4.35 -7.98
N VAL A 141 -12.41 -5.51 -7.58
CA VAL A 141 -12.53 -5.99 -6.20
C VAL A 141 -11.21 -5.73 -5.48
N VAL A 142 -11.29 -5.05 -4.34
CA VAL A 142 -10.12 -4.83 -3.46
C VAL A 142 -9.80 -6.14 -2.74
N GLU A 143 -8.82 -6.88 -3.23
CA GLU A 143 -8.40 -8.17 -2.66
C GLU A 143 -7.65 -8.02 -1.33
N GLU A 144 -6.90 -6.93 -1.16
CA GLU A 144 -6.12 -6.64 0.04
C GLU A 144 -6.31 -5.17 0.44
N PRO A 145 -6.40 -4.86 1.74
CA PRO A 145 -6.52 -3.48 2.20
C PRO A 145 -5.33 -2.63 1.75
N VAL A 146 -5.59 -1.36 1.50
CA VAL A 146 -4.51 -0.38 1.28
C VAL A 146 -3.87 -0.02 2.62
N ILE A 147 -2.63 0.46 2.59
CA ILE A 147 -1.87 0.75 3.82
C ILE A 147 -1.69 2.24 3.95
N VAL A 148 -2.09 2.78 5.09
CA VAL A 148 -1.96 4.19 5.43
C VAL A 148 -1.05 4.32 6.64
N VAL A 149 -0.23 5.36 6.66
CA VAL A 149 0.56 5.76 7.82
C VAL A 149 0.18 7.17 8.25
N ARG A 150 0.59 7.59 9.45
CA ARG A 150 0.32 8.93 9.97
C ARG A 150 1.62 9.69 10.17
N ASP A 151 1.82 10.75 9.40
CA ASP A 151 2.95 11.66 9.56
C ASP A 151 2.46 13.04 10.02
N GLN A 152 2.99 13.52 11.15
CA GLN A 152 2.60 14.81 11.76
C GLN A 152 1.08 15.02 11.91
N GLY A 153 0.34 13.95 12.19
CA GLY A 153 -1.12 13.99 12.33
C GLY A 153 -1.90 13.87 11.01
N HIS A 154 -1.22 13.82 9.87
CA HIS A 154 -1.83 13.62 8.56
C HIS A 154 -1.75 12.16 8.11
N GLU A 155 -2.87 11.65 7.62
CA GLU A 155 -2.92 10.32 7.01
C GLU A 155 -2.29 10.36 5.62
N MET A 156 -1.39 9.41 5.36
CA MET A 156 -0.63 9.31 4.12
C MET A 156 -0.71 7.90 3.56
N LEU A 157 -1.09 7.77 2.28
CA LEU A 157 -1.19 6.50 1.59
C LEU A 157 0.22 5.96 1.34
N LEU A 158 0.59 4.90 2.04
CA LEU A 158 1.88 4.25 1.93
C LEU A 158 1.92 3.31 0.73
N GLU A 159 0.89 2.47 0.63
CA GLU A 159 0.79 1.39 -0.36
C GLU A 159 -0.67 1.30 -0.83
N GLY A 160 -0.86 0.89 -2.09
CA GLY A 160 -2.19 0.65 -2.64
C GLY A 160 -2.69 1.74 -3.59
N TYR A 161 -1.78 2.55 -4.16
CA TYR A 161 -2.12 3.63 -5.09
C TYR A 161 -2.98 3.16 -6.27
N LEU A 162 -2.51 2.15 -7.03
CA LEU A 162 -3.28 1.64 -8.17
C LEU A 162 -4.63 1.09 -7.73
N ARG A 163 -4.67 0.32 -6.64
CA ARG A 163 -5.92 -0.24 -6.08
C ARG A 163 -6.91 0.85 -5.68
N SER A 164 -6.42 1.91 -5.04
CA SER A 164 -7.22 3.07 -4.63
C SER A 164 -7.83 3.79 -5.84
N ILE A 165 -7.05 3.98 -6.91
CA ILE A 165 -7.52 4.62 -8.15
C ILE A 165 -8.58 3.75 -8.84
N LEU A 166 -8.36 2.43 -8.92
CA LEU A 166 -9.31 1.51 -9.51
C LEU A 166 -10.61 1.44 -8.69
N TRP A 167 -10.51 1.41 -7.36
CA TRP A 167 -11.66 1.43 -6.46
C TRP A 167 -12.49 2.72 -6.61
N LEU A 168 -11.86 3.88 -6.82
CA LEU A 168 -12.57 5.15 -7.06
C LEU A 168 -13.48 5.14 -8.31
N ARG A 169 -13.32 4.17 -9.23
CA ARG A 169 -14.23 4.00 -10.37
C ARG A 169 -15.60 3.49 -9.96
N ASN A 170 -15.68 2.72 -8.88
CA ASN A 170 -16.91 2.17 -8.33
C ASN A 170 -16.80 2.05 -6.81
N THR A 171 -17.36 3.02 -6.10
CA THR A 171 -17.31 3.14 -4.63
C THR A 171 -18.50 2.48 -3.93
N SER A 172 -19.20 1.57 -4.62
CA SER A 172 -20.35 0.83 -4.06
C SER A 172 -19.97 -0.06 -2.88
N GLN A 173 -18.71 -0.47 -2.77
CA GLN A 173 -18.15 -1.18 -1.63
C GLN A 173 -17.18 -0.25 -0.86
N PRO A 174 -17.09 -0.35 0.47
CA PRO A 174 -16.12 0.42 1.24
C PRO A 174 -14.68 0.04 0.88
N LEU A 175 -13.74 0.98 1.00
CA LEU A 175 -12.31 0.72 0.83
C LEU A 175 -11.75 0.17 2.15
N PRO A 176 -11.26 -1.08 2.22
CA PRO A 176 -10.56 -1.56 3.40
C PRO A 176 -9.16 -0.92 3.50
N VAL A 177 -8.80 -0.46 4.70
CA VAL A 177 -7.55 0.26 4.99
C VAL A 177 -6.92 -0.25 6.26
N TRP A 178 -5.61 -0.52 6.24
CA TRP A 178 -4.80 -0.66 7.46
C TRP A 178 -4.41 0.74 7.95
N LEU A 179 -4.99 1.15 9.07
CA LEU A 179 -4.79 2.47 9.68
C LEU A 179 -4.03 2.35 11.01
N PRO A 180 -3.05 3.23 11.31
CA PRO A 180 -2.33 3.18 12.58
C PRO A 180 -3.27 3.44 13.77
N VAL A 181 -3.23 2.56 14.77
CA VAL A 181 -3.97 2.74 16.03
C VAL A 181 -3.24 3.78 16.88
N THR A 182 -3.86 4.94 17.07
CA THR A 182 -3.32 5.95 17.99
C THR A 182 -3.31 5.36 19.40
N GLN A 183 -2.14 5.15 20.01
CA GLN A 183 -2.11 4.98 21.47
C GLN A 183 -2.65 6.27 22.06
N ALA A 184 -3.74 6.19 22.84
CA ALA A 184 -4.16 7.31 23.66
C ALA A 184 -2.96 7.67 24.55
N VAL A 185 -2.40 8.88 24.38
CA VAL A 185 -1.50 9.43 25.38
C VAL A 185 -2.32 9.50 26.66
N PRO A 186 -1.97 8.78 27.75
CA PRO A 186 -2.69 8.97 29.00
C PRO A 186 -2.57 10.43 29.36
N SER A 187 -3.71 11.11 29.50
CA SER A 187 -3.74 12.47 30.02
C SER A 187 -3.06 12.45 31.38
N ALA A 188 -1.93 13.15 31.48
CA ALA A 188 -1.18 13.30 32.72
C ALA A 188 -2.00 14.03 33.79
#